data_AF-A0AAX1G0M8-F1
#
_entry.id   AF-A0AAX1G0M8-F1
#
_cell.length_a   1.000
_cell.length_b   1.000
_cell.length_c   1.000
_cell.angle_alpha   90.00
_cell.angle_beta   90.00
_cell.angle_gamma   90.00
#
_symmetry.space_group_name_H-M   'P 1'
#
loop_
_entity.id
_entity.type
_entity.pdbx_description
1 polymer ?
#
loop_
_entity_poly.entity_id
_entity_poly.type
_entity_poly.pdbx_seq_one_letter_code
_entity_poly.pdbx_strand_id
1 'polypeptide(L)'
;MATLYVYDDEGTLDRVNVADYDSLQQAAKDLIDGVIDWSNIHGGAIYPVRDCQAHMDELVQLKQAVTDGMVDPSKPEWFESVLGFTFSIEVEETAKGE
;
A
#
# COMPACT_ATOMS: atom_id res chain seq x y z
N MET A 1 -15.14 -8.78 -4.94
CA MET A 1 -14.34 -7.64 -5.46
C MET A 1 -13.03 -7.57 -4.67
N ALA A 2 -11.96 -7.02 -5.23
CA ALA A 2 -10.69 -6.91 -4.52
C ALA A 2 -10.44 -5.45 -4.12
N THR A 3 -10.06 -5.23 -2.88
CA THR A 3 -9.72 -3.91 -2.34
C THR A 3 -8.33 -3.99 -1.73
N LEU A 4 -7.45 -3.08 -2.13
CA LEU A 4 -6.13 -2.93 -1.53
C LEU A 4 -6.22 -1.96 -0.36
N TYR A 5 -5.50 -2.27 0.71
CA TYR A 5 -5.44 -1.45 1.90
C TYR A 5 -4.01 -1.15 2.27
N VAL A 6 -3.84 -0.02 2.96
CA VAL A 6 -2.65 0.25 3.76
C VAL A 6 -3.10 0.55 5.18
N TYR A 7 -2.47 -0.13 6.13
CA TYR A 7 -2.69 0.06 7.56
C TYR A 7 -1.48 0.73 8.20
N ASP A 8 -1.73 1.51 9.24
CA ASP A 8 -0.75 2.04 10.18
C ASP A 8 -1.12 1.63 11.61
N ASP A 9 -0.44 2.18 12.62
CA ASP A 9 -0.69 1.92 14.04
C ASP A 9 -2.11 2.34 14.48
N GLU A 10 -2.75 3.31 13.81
CA GLU A 10 -4.12 3.77 14.09
C GLU A 10 -5.21 2.97 13.37
N GLY A 11 -4.86 2.07 12.45
CA GLY A 11 -5.80 1.24 11.69
C GLY A 11 -5.66 1.43 10.19
N THR A 12 -6.78 1.51 9.45
CA THR A 12 -6.73 1.73 8.00
C THR A 12 -6.38 3.18 7.71
N LEU A 13 -5.22 3.40 7.11
CA LEU A 13 -4.79 4.70 6.63
C LEU A 13 -5.49 5.05 5.32
N ASP A 14 -5.43 4.16 4.32
CA ASP A 14 -6.03 4.37 3.00
C ASP A 14 -6.44 3.05 2.33
N ARG A 15 -7.25 3.14 1.28
CA ARG A 15 -7.72 1.98 0.51
C ARG A 15 -8.14 2.36 -0.90
N VAL A 16 -7.93 1.44 -1.83
CA VAL A 16 -8.37 1.56 -3.22
C VAL A 16 -9.10 0.30 -3.68
N ASN A 17 -10.20 0.48 -4.40
CA ASN A 17 -10.92 -0.64 -5.00
C ASN A 17 -10.30 -0.96 -6.36
N VAL A 18 -9.87 -2.21 -6.55
CA VAL A 18 -9.18 -2.64 -7.77
C VAL A 18 -10.09 -2.50 -9.00
N ALA A 19 -11.41 -2.53 -8.84
CA ALA A 19 -12.37 -2.36 -9.92
C ALA A 19 -12.38 -0.95 -10.54
N ASP A 20 -11.84 0.06 -9.83
CA ASP A 20 -11.75 1.44 -10.33
C ASP A 20 -10.52 1.68 -11.22
N TYR A 21 -9.67 0.66 -11.41
CA TYR A 21 -8.42 0.76 -12.17
C TYR A 21 -8.35 -0.30 -13.26
N ASP A 22 -7.55 -0.04 -14.31
CA ASP A 22 -7.32 -0.99 -15.40
C ASP A 22 -6.59 -2.27 -14.96
N SER A 23 -5.86 -2.23 -13.84
CA SER A 23 -5.10 -3.37 -13.33
C SER A 23 -4.82 -3.28 -11.83
N LEU A 24 -4.60 -4.45 -11.22
CA LEU A 24 -4.19 -4.56 -9.82
C LEU A 24 -2.89 -3.80 -9.55
N GLN A 25 -1.93 -3.84 -10.48
CA GLN A 25 -0.67 -3.12 -10.36
C GLN A 25 -0.89 -1.61 -10.37
N GLN A 26 -1.80 -1.12 -11.22
CA GLN A 26 -2.11 0.32 -11.26
C GLN A 26 -2.78 0.78 -9.97
N ALA A 27 -3.72 0.00 -9.43
CA ALA A 27 -4.33 0.26 -8.12
C ALA A 27 -3.28 0.28 -7.00
N ALA A 28 -2.38 -0.73 -6.96
CA ALA A 28 -1.32 -0.79 -5.95
C ALA A 28 -0.36 0.40 -6.02
N LYS A 29 0.00 0.85 -7.24
CA LYS A 29 0.85 2.04 -7.42
C LYS A 29 0.18 3.32 -6.93
N ASP A 30 -1.11 3.46 -7.19
CA ASP A 30 -1.89 4.62 -6.73
C ASP A 30 -2.00 4.65 -5.20
N LEU A 31 -2.23 3.50 -4.57
CA LEU A 31 -2.21 3.36 -3.11
C LEU A 31 -0.83 3.75 -2.53
N ILE A 32 0.26 3.30 -3.15
CA ILE A 32 1.62 3.67 -2.73
C ILE A 32 1.86 5.19 -2.87
N ASP A 33 1.39 5.80 -3.97
CA ASP A 33 1.46 7.26 -4.14
C ASP A 33 0.69 8.01 -3.04
N GLY A 34 -0.45 7.49 -2.59
CA GLY A 34 -1.20 8.04 -1.45
C GLY A 34 -0.38 8.02 -0.16
N VAL A 35 0.33 6.94 0.13
CA VAL A 35 1.20 6.84 1.33
C VAL A 35 2.40 7.78 1.19
N ILE A 36 2.98 7.92 0.00
CA ILE A 36 4.08 8.88 -0.26
C ILE A 36 3.61 10.32 0.01
N ASP A 37 2.43 10.71 -0.46
CA ASP A 37 1.86 12.05 -0.23
C ASP A 37 1.61 12.27 1.27
N TRP A 38 0.95 11.31 1.93
CA TRP A 38 0.71 11.37 3.36
C TRP A 38 2.02 11.49 4.16
N SER A 39 3.03 10.69 3.84
CA SER A 39 4.33 10.71 4.52
C SER A 39 5.10 12.00 4.31
N ASN A 40 4.96 12.66 3.15
CA ASN A 40 5.54 13.99 2.92
C ASN A 40 4.85 15.08 3.76
N ILE A 41 3.54 14.98 3.99
CA ILE A 41 2.77 16.00 4.72
C ILE A 41 2.87 15.78 6.24
N HIS A 42 2.75 14.53 6.69
CA HIS A 42 2.58 14.17 8.10
C HIS A 42 3.79 13.46 8.71
N GLY A 43 4.55 12.70 7.91
CA GLY A 43 5.59 11.79 8.41
C GLY A 43 6.65 12.50 9.26
N GLY A 44 7.12 13.68 8.83
CA GLY A 44 8.16 14.44 9.55
C GLY A 44 7.71 15.02 10.90
N ALA A 45 6.40 15.06 11.19
CA ALA A 45 5.87 15.49 12.47
C ALA A 45 5.72 14.33 13.47
N ILE A 46 5.64 13.09 12.97
CA ILE A 46 5.31 11.89 13.75
C ILE A 46 6.56 11.05 13.98
N TYR A 47 7.42 10.91 12.95
CA TYR A 47 8.56 10.00 12.96
C TYR A 47 9.90 10.75 12.91
N PRO A 48 11.00 10.11 13.34
CA PRO A 48 12.33 10.67 13.17
C PRO A 48 12.68 10.86 11.70
N VAL A 49 13.35 11.97 11.37
CA VAL A 49 13.73 12.32 9.98
C VAL A 49 14.47 11.19 9.25
N ARG A 50 15.32 10.45 9.96
CA ARG A 50 16.08 9.33 9.39
C ARG A 50 15.14 8.20 8.94
N ASP A 51 14.13 7.89 9.73
CA ASP A 51 13.19 6.81 9.45
C ASP A 51 12.20 7.25 8.37
N CYS A 52 11.81 8.54 8.33
CA CYS A 52 11.07 9.10 7.20
C CYS A 52 11.85 8.95 5.89
N GLN A 53 13.14 9.28 5.86
CA GLN A 53 13.94 9.13 4.64
C GLN A 53 14.03 7.67 4.17
N ALA A 54 14.28 6.74 5.11
CA ALA A 54 14.32 5.31 4.79
C ALA A 54 12.98 4.82 4.23
N HIS A 55 11.87 5.19 4.88
CA HIS A 55 10.52 4.85 4.45
C HIS A 55 10.18 5.41 3.05
N MET A 56 10.53 6.66 2.77
CA MET A 56 10.28 7.26 1.46
C MET A 56 11.07 6.55 0.35
N ASP A 57 12.31 6.16 0.61
CA ASP A 57 13.12 5.39 -0.34
C ASP A 57 12.52 4.00 -0.58
N GLU A 58 12.05 3.33 0.48
CA GLU A 58 11.34 2.05 0.38
C GLU A 58 10.06 2.16 -0.46
N LEU A 59 9.24 3.19 -0.27
CA LEU A 59 8.00 3.36 -1.04
C LEU A 59 8.28 3.61 -2.53
N VAL A 60 9.32 4.37 -2.86
CA VAL A 60 9.75 4.58 -4.25
C VAL A 60 10.24 3.26 -4.87
N GLN A 61 11.06 2.49 -4.13
CA GLN A 61 11.51 1.18 -4.57
C GLN A 61 10.35 0.18 -4.72
N LEU A 62 9.39 0.19 -3.79
CA LEU A 62 8.19 -0.65 -3.83
C LEU A 62 7.35 -0.36 -5.08
N LYS A 63 7.11 0.91 -5.39
CA LYS A 63 6.39 1.32 -6.60
C LYS A 63 7.04 0.81 -7.87
N GLN A 64 8.38 0.88 -7.93
CA GLN A 64 9.16 0.34 -9.04
C GLN A 64 9.07 -1.20 -9.07
N ALA A 65 9.20 -1.86 -7.92
CA ALA A 65 9.09 -3.32 -7.81
C ALA A 65 7.71 -3.87 -8.21
N VAL A 66 6.62 -3.15 -7.90
CA VAL A 66 5.27 -3.48 -8.40
C VAL A 66 5.18 -3.30 -9.92
N THR A 67 5.81 -2.25 -10.46
CA THR A 67 5.85 -2.00 -11.91
C THR A 67 6.64 -3.09 -12.65
N ASP A 68 7.74 -3.55 -12.07
CA ASP A 68 8.59 -4.61 -12.63
C ASP A 68 8.06 -6.03 -12.33
N GLY A 69 6.94 -6.15 -11.59
CA GLY A 69 6.35 -7.43 -11.20
C GLY A 69 7.18 -8.23 -10.19
N MET A 70 8.12 -7.60 -9.50
CA MET A 70 8.90 -8.20 -8.41
C MET A 70 8.09 -8.34 -7.12
N VAL A 71 7.13 -7.43 -6.90
CA VAL A 71 6.16 -7.49 -5.82
C VAL A 71 4.79 -7.80 -6.40
N ASP A 72 4.14 -8.81 -5.82
CA ASP A 72 2.81 -9.25 -6.23
C ASP A 72 1.75 -8.73 -5.24
N PRO A 73 0.99 -7.67 -5.61
CA PRO A 73 -0.06 -7.09 -4.76
C PRO A 73 -1.28 -7.99 -4.57
N SER A 74 -1.28 -9.20 -5.17
CA SER A 74 -2.36 -10.19 -4.99
C SER A 74 -2.22 -11.00 -3.69
N LYS A 75 -1.08 -10.88 -2.98
CA LYS A 75 -0.85 -11.56 -1.72
C LYS A 75 -1.54 -10.84 -0.56
N PRO A 76 -2.08 -11.57 0.45
CA PRO A 76 -2.81 -10.98 1.57
C PRO A 76 -2.07 -9.86 2.28
N GLU A 77 -0.78 -10.04 2.54
CA GLU A 77 0.13 -9.03 3.09
C GLU A 77 1.36 -9.02 2.19
N TRP A 78 1.46 -8.01 1.32
CA TRP A 78 2.42 -8.02 0.22
C TRP A 78 3.61 -7.08 0.45
N PHE A 79 3.53 -6.17 1.41
CA PHE A 79 4.64 -5.32 1.83
C PHE A 79 4.43 -4.76 3.24
N GLU A 80 5.51 -4.61 3.99
CA GLU A 80 5.56 -3.87 5.26
C GLU A 80 6.76 -2.92 5.23
N SER A 81 6.53 -1.64 5.54
CA SER A 81 7.58 -0.63 5.55
C SER A 81 8.31 -0.54 6.90
N VAL A 82 9.48 0.10 6.93
CA VAL A 82 10.23 0.36 8.17
C VAL A 82 9.46 1.16 9.24
N LEU A 83 8.44 1.93 8.83
CA LEU A 83 7.58 2.71 9.74
C LEU A 83 6.32 1.94 10.18
N GLY A 84 6.19 0.67 9.82
CA GLY A 84 5.05 -0.17 10.23
C GLY A 84 3.83 -0.07 9.33
N PHE A 85 3.91 0.62 8.19
CA PHE A 85 2.82 0.59 7.21
C PHE A 85 2.73 -0.78 6.54
N THR A 86 1.58 -1.44 6.66
CA THR A 86 1.33 -2.77 6.09
C THR A 86 0.37 -2.66 4.92
N PHE A 87 0.80 -3.14 3.76
CA PHE A 87 0.00 -3.17 2.54
C PHE A 87 -0.61 -4.55 2.34
N SER A 88 -1.93 -4.58 2.12
CA SER A 88 -2.71 -5.80 2.04
C SER A 88 -3.68 -5.79 0.86
N ILE A 89 -4.28 -6.95 0.61
CA ILE A 89 -5.46 -7.08 -0.24
C ILE A 89 -6.54 -7.87 0.51
N GLU A 90 -7.77 -7.39 0.45
CA GLU A 90 -8.93 -8.18 0.81
C GLU A 90 -9.71 -8.50 -0.46
N VAL A 91 -9.93 -9.79 -0.69
CA VAL A 91 -10.79 -10.27 -1.77
C VAL A 91 -12.10 -10.66 -1.11
N GLU A 92 -13.18 -9.93 -1.42
CA GLU A 92 -14.52 -10.42 -1.12
C GLU A 92 -14.75 -11.67 -1.98
N GLU A 93 -14.60 -12.83 -1.36
CA GLU A 93 -15.15 -14.07 -1.86
C GLU A 93 -16.66 -13.90 -1.85
N THR A 94 -17.27 -13.77 -3.04
CA THR A 94 -18.72 -13.92 -3.17
C THR A 94 -19.05 -15.34 -2.69
N ALA A 95 -19.57 -15.46 -1.48
CA ALA A 95 -20.11 -16.70 -0.96
C ALA A 95 -21.14 -17.20 -1.99
N LYS A 96 -20.75 -18.21 -2.79
CA LYS A 96 -21.71 -19.06 -3.48
C LYS A 96 -22.40 -19.85 -2.38
N GLY A 97 -23.51 -19.32 -1.89
CA GLY A 97 -24.53 -20.13 -1.26
C GLY A 97 -25.06 -21.10 -2.30
N GLU A 98 -24.69 -22.37 -2.15
CA GLU A 98 -25.41 -23.52 -2.71
C GLU A 98 -26.17 -24.21 -1.58
#